data_AF-A0A352CPC5-F1
#
_entry.id   AF-A0A352CPC5-F1
#
_cell.length_a   1.000
_cell.length_b   1.000
_cell.length_c   1.000
_cell.angle_alpha   90.00
_cell.angle_beta   90.00
_cell.angle_gamma   90.00
#
_symmetry.space_group_name_H-M   'P 1'
#
loop_
_entity.id
_entity.type
_entity.pdbx_description
1 polymer ?
#
loop_
_entity_poly.entity_id
_entity_poly.type
_entity_poly.pdbx_seq_one_letter_code
_entity_poly.pdbx_strand_id
1 'polypeptide(L)'
;MMEYDEYVRNRYEGCEEQPEPDMSFLETWEGIIDYANEAGAETALNELVCPKHPVSFDHPEKVKIEIYDSFAGKLPVIYVPDAPDFEQLVTNVAHKGVRPDNLSETGATFLAGKTTRFMILSSKPYSNVPAAELGVGEDDWQERSLLLRRGHECTHYFTKQRYGIAENLLHDELMADFIGIYEAFGYYRAEYFLRFMGIIKGSGNRMVYYTGDLQDDMKSRLSELLKKAAAQLEAWSEEEPFRLLAKEDMIRIMCRAGLVGISEGRLGGNQGR
;
A
#
# COMPACT_ATOMS: atom_id res chain seq x y z
N MET A 1 14.06 3.71 24.04
CA MET A 1 13.52 2.42 23.58
C MET A 1 12.01 2.61 23.55
N MET A 2 11.35 2.46 22.40
CA MET A 2 9.89 2.56 22.37
C MET A 2 9.29 1.39 23.14
N GLU A 3 8.35 1.67 24.03
CA GLU A 3 7.67 0.65 24.82
C GLU A 3 6.65 -0.11 23.95
N TYR A 4 6.30 -1.34 24.34
CA TYR A 4 5.32 -2.18 23.64
C TYR A 4 4.01 -1.43 23.36
N ASP A 5 3.58 -0.59 24.31
CA ASP A 5 2.35 0.18 24.24
C ASP A 5 2.34 1.15 23.05
N GLU A 6 3.49 1.69 22.63
CA GLU A 6 3.59 2.61 21.50
C GLU A 6 3.33 1.92 20.15
N TYR A 7 3.64 0.62 20.07
CA TYR A 7 3.41 -0.21 18.87
C TYR A 7 1.97 -0.68 18.73
N VAL A 8 1.24 -0.77 19.84
CA VAL A 8 -0.14 -1.27 19.86
C VAL A 8 -1.18 -0.16 20.07
N ARG A 9 -0.73 1.06 20.36
CA ARG A 9 -1.57 2.24 20.50
C ARG A 9 -2.38 2.47 19.24
N ASN A 10 -3.70 2.64 19.40
CA ASN A 10 -4.55 3.07 18.31
C ASN A 10 -4.34 4.56 18.03
N ARG A 11 -3.73 4.89 16.88
CA ARG A 11 -3.48 6.29 16.46
C ARG A 11 -4.73 7.01 15.99
N TYR A 12 -5.75 6.27 15.58
CA TYR A 12 -7.02 6.79 15.08
C TYR A 12 -8.04 7.03 16.20
N GLU A 13 -7.72 6.61 17.43
CA GLU A 13 -8.62 6.80 18.57
C GLU A 13 -8.83 8.29 18.86
N GLY A 14 -10.09 8.73 18.82
CA GLY A 14 -10.46 10.12 19.03
C GLY A 14 -10.16 11.06 17.85
N CYS A 15 -9.67 10.56 16.71
CA CYS A 15 -9.49 11.37 15.51
C CYS A 15 -10.82 11.71 14.86
N GLU A 16 -10.99 12.97 14.49
CA GLU A 16 -12.09 13.42 13.64
C GLU A 16 -11.68 13.34 12.17
N GLU A 17 -12.64 13.04 11.30
CA GLU A 17 -12.37 12.97 9.87
C GLU A 17 -12.22 14.38 9.26
N GLN A 18 -11.12 14.61 8.54
CA GLN A 18 -10.79 15.87 7.87
C GLN A 18 -11.67 16.10 6.64
N PRO A 19 -12.01 17.36 6.31
CA PRO A 19 -12.82 17.67 5.13
C PRO A 19 -12.21 17.14 3.83
N GLU A 20 -13.05 17.08 2.79
CA GLU A 20 -12.64 16.60 1.46
C GLU A 20 -11.33 17.27 0.99
N PRO A 21 -10.40 16.49 0.44
CA PRO A 21 -9.10 17.02 0.07
C PRO A 21 -9.17 17.86 -1.20
N ASP A 22 -8.26 18.83 -1.31
CA ASP A 22 -8.08 19.59 -2.54
C ASP A 22 -7.66 18.64 -3.68
N MET A 23 -8.40 18.64 -4.79
CA MET A 23 -8.12 17.79 -5.96
C MET A 23 -7.58 18.59 -7.16
N SER A 24 -7.24 19.87 -6.98
CA SER A 24 -6.73 20.77 -8.05
C SER A 24 -5.51 20.23 -8.79
N PHE A 25 -4.69 19.41 -8.13
CA PHE A 25 -3.53 18.77 -8.74
C PHE A 25 -3.89 17.85 -9.93
N LEU A 26 -5.13 17.35 -9.99
CA LEU A 26 -5.57 16.47 -11.07
C LEU A 26 -5.57 17.18 -12.43
N GLU A 27 -5.85 18.48 -12.49
CA GLU A 27 -5.87 19.24 -13.75
C GLU A 27 -4.51 19.19 -14.46
N THR A 28 -3.41 19.20 -13.68
CA THR A 28 -2.06 19.04 -14.23
C THR A 28 -1.85 17.64 -14.79
N TRP A 29 -2.38 16.61 -14.13
CA TRP A 29 -2.23 15.22 -14.56
C TRP A 29 -3.11 14.87 -15.74
N GLU A 30 -4.29 15.48 -15.87
CA GLU A 30 -5.11 15.36 -17.07
C GLU A 30 -4.33 15.83 -18.30
N GLY A 31 -3.67 16.98 -18.23
CA GLY A 31 -2.79 17.44 -19.31
C GLY A 31 -1.59 16.53 -19.60
N ILE A 32 -0.98 15.92 -18.57
CA ILE A 32 0.11 14.94 -18.76
C ILE A 32 -0.42 13.68 -19.46
N ILE A 33 -1.61 13.20 -19.10
CA ILE A 33 -2.22 12.01 -19.70
C ILE A 33 -2.63 12.27 -21.13
N ASP A 34 -3.21 13.44 -21.43
CA ASP A 34 -3.54 13.83 -22.80
C ASP A 34 -2.28 13.83 -23.68
N TYR A 35 -1.18 14.39 -23.18
CA TYR A 35 0.10 14.33 -23.88
C TYR A 35 0.65 12.91 -24.02
N ALA A 36 0.55 12.08 -22.98
CA ALA A 36 0.97 10.69 -23.02
C ALA A 36 0.21 9.86 -24.07
N ASN A 37 -1.08 10.14 -24.28
CA ASN A 37 -1.90 9.49 -25.30
C ASN A 37 -1.45 9.81 -26.73
N GLU A 38 -0.83 10.98 -26.94
CA GLU A 38 -0.33 11.41 -28.24
C GLU A 38 1.14 11.01 -28.49
N ALA A 39 2.00 11.16 -27.46
CA ALA A 39 3.45 11.06 -27.58
C ALA A 39 4.05 9.77 -26.99
N GLY A 40 3.29 9.02 -26.20
CA GLY A 40 3.79 7.88 -25.43
C GLY A 40 3.98 8.24 -23.95
N ALA A 41 3.73 7.27 -23.07
CA ALA A 41 3.81 7.44 -21.62
C ALA A 41 5.25 7.76 -21.17
N GLU A 42 6.24 7.05 -21.71
CA GLU A 42 7.66 7.29 -21.44
C GLU A 42 8.09 8.71 -21.82
N THR A 43 7.59 9.21 -22.96
CA THR A 43 7.91 10.54 -23.47
C THR A 43 7.30 11.61 -22.56
N ALA A 44 6.02 11.46 -22.19
CA ALA A 44 5.38 12.34 -21.22
C ALA A 44 6.08 12.36 -19.85
N LEU A 45 6.53 11.19 -19.34
CA LEU A 45 7.30 11.13 -18.10
C LEU A 45 8.61 11.89 -18.21
N ASN A 46 9.38 11.66 -19.27
CA ASN A 46 10.68 12.29 -19.46
C ASN A 46 10.57 13.81 -19.67
N GLU A 47 9.57 14.29 -20.38
CA GLU A 47 9.46 15.72 -20.70
C GLU A 47 8.72 16.53 -19.63
N LEU A 48 7.72 15.94 -18.96
CA LEU A 48 6.83 16.68 -18.06
C LEU A 48 7.03 16.32 -16.58
N VAL A 49 7.41 15.09 -16.25
CA VAL A 49 7.52 14.62 -14.85
C VAL A 49 8.96 14.66 -14.35
N CYS A 50 9.93 14.19 -15.14
CA CYS A 50 11.34 14.11 -14.77
C CYS A 50 12.34 14.77 -15.77
N PRO A 51 12.06 15.98 -16.30
CA PRO A 51 12.89 16.59 -17.36
C PRO A 51 14.35 16.85 -16.99
N LYS A 52 14.66 16.94 -15.69
CA LYS A 52 16.03 17.15 -15.21
C LYS A 52 16.87 15.87 -15.21
N HIS A 53 16.21 14.72 -15.08
CA HIS A 53 16.83 13.41 -14.95
C HIS A 53 15.98 12.41 -15.74
N PRO A 54 16.04 12.44 -17.09
CA PRO A 54 15.26 11.52 -17.91
C PRO A 54 15.69 10.07 -17.67
N VAL A 55 14.74 9.17 -17.88
CA VAL A 55 14.87 7.72 -17.78
C VAL A 55 15.01 7.14 -19.19
N SER A 56 15.96 6.24 -19.37
CA SER A 56 16.07 5.41 -20.57
C SER A 56 15.34 4.11 -20.31
N PHE A 57 14.04 4.08 -20.63
CA PHE A 57 13.21 2.90 -20.41
C PHE A 57 13.64 1.76 -21.33
N ASP A 58 13.85 0.56 -20.77
CA ASP A 58 14.15 -0.66 -21.52
C ASP A 58 12.92 -1.16 -22.28
N HIS A 59 11.73 -1.00 -21.69
CA HIS A 59 10.44 -1.41 -22.28
C HIS A 59 9.41 -0.28 -22.23
N PRO A 60 9.62 0.82 -22.97
CA PRO A 60 8.78 2.01 -22.90
C PRO A 60 7.30 1.73 -23.23
N GLU A 61 7.03 0.76 -24.10
CA GLU A 61 5.68 0.36 -24.51
C GLU A 61 4.85 -0.27 -23.37
N LYS A 62 5.49 -0.70 -22.29
CA LYS A 62 4.82 -1.27 -21.10
C LYS A 62 4.54 -0.22 -20.03
N VAL A 63 5.08 0.99 -20.17
CA VAL A 63 4.85 2.08 -19.24
C VAL A 63 3.44 2.62 -19.47
N LYS A 64 2.69 2.83 -18.37
CA LYS A 64 1.33 3.37 -18.44
C LYS A 64 1.15 4.46 -17.40
N ILE A 65 0.40 5.50 -17.76
CA ILE A 65 -0.05 6.55 -16.83
C ILE A 65 -1.58 6.60 -16.89
N GLU A 66 -2.24 6.70 -15.75
CA GLU A 66 -3.69 6.95 -15.68
C GLU A 66 -4.06 7.76 -14.43
N ILE A 67 -5.24 8.37 -14.44
CA ILE A 67 -5.91 8.77 -13.18
C ILE A 67 -6.82 7.61 -12.78
N TYR A 68 -6.43 6.91 -11.72
CA TYR A 68 -7.20 5.83 -11.12
C TYR A 68 -8.24 6.39 -10.16
N ASP A 69 -9.51 6.03 -10.39
CA ASP A 69 -10.62 6.37 -9.50
C ASP A 69 -10.77 5.31 -8.42
N SER A 70 -10.31 5.62 -7.20
CA SER A 70 -10.24 4.68 -6.09
C SER A 70 -11.22 5.05 -4.97
N PHE A 71 -11.39 4.15 -3.99
CA PHE A 71 -12.11 4.44 -2.74
C PHE A 71 -11.47 5.58 -1.93
N ALA A 72 -10.22 5.92 -2.22
CA ALA A 72 -9.50 7.04 -1.61
C ALA A 72 -9.61 8.34 -2.42
N GLY A 73 -10.42 8.34 -3.47
CA GLY A 73 -10.50 9.40 -4.47
C GLY A 73 -9.61 9.14 -5.69
N LYS A 74 -9.60 10.10 -6.61
CA LYS A 74 -8.81 10.05 -7.84
C LYS A 74 -7.33 10.26 -7.59
N LEU A 75 -6.50 9.38 -8.15
CA LEU A 75 -5.05 9.35 -7.96
C LEU A 75 -4.35 9.08 -9.29
N PRO A 76 -3.39 9.91 -9.71
CA PRO A 76 -2.50 9.58 -10.81
C PRO A 76 -1.60 8.40 -10.42
N VAL A 77 -1.53 7.41 -11.30
CA VAL A 77 -0.75 6.18 -11.14
C VAL A 77 0.12 6.01 -12.36
N ILE A 78 1.42 5.80 -12.13
CA ILE A 78 2.39 5.42 -13.15
C ILE A 78 2.73 3.94 -12.92
N TYR A 79 2.44 3.11 -13.91
CA TYR A 79 2.83 1.70 -13.92
C TYR A 79 4.12 1.55 -14.71
N VAL A 80 5.14 0.99 -14.06
CA VAL A 80 6.45 0.70 -14.64
C VAL A 80 6.77 -0.76 -14.33
N PRO A 81 6.29 -1.72 -15.14
CA PRO A 81 6.42 -3.15 -14.82
C PRO A 81 7.88 -3.58 -14.67
N ASP A 82 8.77 -3.09 -15.53
CA ASP A 82 10.18 -3.42 -15.47
C ASP A 82 10.86 -2.85 -14.22
N ALA A 83 11.61 -3.70 -13.51
CA ALA A 83 12.22 -3.35 -12.23
C ALA A 83 13.35 -2.32 -12.38
N PRO A 84 14.35 -2.50 -13.28
CA PRO A 84 15.33 -1.46 -13.62
C PRO A 84 14.70 -0.11 -13.97
N ASP A 85 13.69 -0.09 -14.84
CA ASP A 85 12.99 1.13 -15.25
C ASP A 85 12.31 1.82 -14.06
N PHE A 86 11.62 1.04 -13.22
CA PHE A 86 10.99 1.53 -11.99
C PHE A 86 12.02 2.17 -11.06
N GLU A 87 13.14 1.48 -10.80
CA GLU A 87 14.19 1.97 -9.91
C GLU A 87 14.83 3.26 -10.44
N GLN A 88 15.05 3.35 -11.75
CA GLN A 88 15.59 4.55 -12.36
C GLN A 88 14.60 5.72 -12.26
N LEU A 89 13.31 5.48 -12.55
CA LEU A 89 12.28 6.52 -12.43
C LEU A 89 12.13 7.02 -10.99
N VAL A 90 12.05 6.11 -10.01
CA VAL A 90 11.96 6.49 -8.59
C VAL A 90 13.20 7.25 -8.14
N THR A 91 14.40 6.81 -8.54
CA THR A 91 15.66 7.52 -8.25
C THR A 91 15.63 8.95 -8.76
N ASN A 92 15.18 9.14 -10.01
CA ASN A 92 15.20 10.44 -10.68
C ASN A 92 14.11 11.38 -10.15
N VAL A 93 12.92 10.85 -9.90
CA VAL A 93 11.73 11.61 -9.50
C VAL A 93 11.71 11.88 -8.00
N ALA A 94 11.83 10.83 -7.17
CA ALA A 94 11.69 10.95 -5.72
C ALA A 94 13.00 11.36 -5.04
N HIS A 95 14.14 10.92 -5.58
CA HIS A 95 15.46 11.11 -4.95
C HIS A 95 16.40 12.02 -5.74
N LYS A 96 15.90 12.71 -6.78
CA LYS A 96 16.64 13.73 -7.54
C LYS A 96 17.98 13.20 -8.09
N GLY A 97 17.96 11.96 -8.58
CA GLY A 97 19.11 11.30 -9.21
C GLY A 97 20.03 10.55 -8.23
N VAL A 98 19.72 10.51 -6.93
CA VAL A 98 20.52 9.77 -5.94
C VAL A 98 19.80 8.47 -5.58
N ARG A 99 20.34 7.32 -6.01
CA ARG A 99 19.72 6.01 -5.75
C ARG A 99 19.81 5.65 -4.27
N PRO A 100 18.69 5.35 -3.57
CA PRO A 100 18.72 4.79 -2.22
C PRO A 100 19.23 3.34 -2.20
N ASP A 101 19.84 2.93 -1.08
CA ASP A 101 20.41 1.58 -0.93
C ASP A 101 19.34 0.48 -0.99
N ASN A 102 18.18 0.70 -0.36
CA ASN A 102 17.09 -0.27 -0.25
C ASN A 102 16.08 -0.23 -1.41
N LEU A 103 16.35 0.54 -2.48
CA LEU A 103 15.38 0.73 -3.57
C LEU A 103 15.02 -0.58 -4.29
N SER A 104 15.92 -1.57 -4.29
CA SER A 104 15.65 -2.88 -4.88
C SER A 104 14.52 -3.64 -4.17
N GLU A 105 14.33 -3.38 -2.88
CA GLU A 105 13.30 -4.00 -2.03
C GLU A 105 11.96 -3.26 -2.13
N THR A 106 11.98 -2.05 -2.68
CA THR A 106 10.79 -1.21 -2.87
C THR A 106 10.10 -1.57 -4.19
N GLY A 107 8.78 -1.76 -4.12
CA GLY A 107 7.94 -2.01 -5.29
C GLY A 107 6.95 -0.90 -5.63
N ALA A 108 6.77 0.07 -4.72
CA ALA A 108 5.87 1.21 -4.85
C ALA A 108 6.55 2.49 -4.34
N THR A 109 6.18 3.65 -4.86
CA THR A 109 6.55 4.92 -4.23
C THR A 109 5.40 5.89 -4.36
N PHE A 110 4.89 6.38 -3.23
CA PHE A 110 3.93 7.46 -3.18
C PHE A 110 4.66 8.80 -3.04
N LEU A 111 4.41 9.73 -3.95
CA LEU A 111 4.92 11.10 -3.87
C LEU A 111 3.80 12.04 -3.46
N ALA A 112 3.99 12.73 -2.33
CA ALA A 112 3.05 13.71 -1.80
C ALA A 112 3.74 15.06 -1.58
N GLY A 113 3.23 16.09 -2.23
CA GLY A 113 3.60 17.50 -2.06
C GLY A 113 2.37 18.39 -2.27
N LYS A 114 2.52 19.71 -2.01
CA LYS A 114 1.40 20.66 -2.12
C LYS A 114 0.68 20.62 -3.47
N THR A 115 1.43 20.41 -4.55
CA THR A 115 0.92 20.43 -5.94
C THR A 115 1.18 19.12 -6.68
N THR A 116 1.66 18.08 -5.99
CA THR A 116 2.15 16.86 -6.63
C THR A 116 1.73 15.66 -5.80
N ARG A 117 0.79 14.87 -6.30
CA ARG A 117 0.29 13.66 -5.66
C ARG A 117 0.14 12.58 -6.71
N PHE A 118 0.93 11.52 -6.63
CA PHE A 118 0.85 10.37 -7.52
C PHE A 118 1.63 9.20 -6.92
N MET A 119 1.39 8.00 -7.45
CA MET A 119 2.16 6.81 -7.11
C MET A 119 2.83 6.20 -8.33
N ILE A 120 3.99 5.59 -8.11
CA ILE A 120 4.71 4.79 -9.09
C ILE A 120 4.66 3.33 -8.62
N LEU A 121 4.23 2.41 -9.48
CA LEU A 121 4.05 0.99 -9.17
C LEU A 121 4.90 0.12 -10.11
N SER A 122 5.63 -0.83 -9.53
CA SER A 122 6.31 -1.90 -10.28
C SER A 122 5.54 -3.22 -10.24
N SER A 123 5.82 -4.14 -11.17
CA SER A 123 5.30 -5.52 -11.11
C SER A 123 6.20 -6.48 -10.32
N LYS A 124 7.19 -5.95 -9.57
CA LYS A 124 8.01 -6.76 -8.66
C LYS A 124 7.09 -7.58 -7.72
N PRO A 125 7.44 -8.85 -7.44
CA PRO A 125 6.69 -9.70 -6.51
C PRO A 125 6.42 -8.98 -5.20
N TYR A 126 5.17 -8.96 -4.77
CA TYR A 126 4.80 -8.23 -3.56
C TYR A 126 5.53 -8.80 -2.34
N SER A 127 6.16 -7.91 -1.55
CA SER A 127 7.00 -8.28 -0.40
C SER A 127 8.13 -9.27 -0.71
N ASN A 128 8.58 -9.32 -1.97
CA ASN A 128 9.57 -10.28 -2.46
C ASN A 128 9.18 -11.76 -2.23
N VAL A 129 7.88 -12.05 -2.08
CA VAL A 129 7.36 -13.42 -1.94
C VAL A 129 7.17 -14.00 -3.34
N PRO A 130 7.74 -15.17 -3.67
CA PRO A 130 7.60 -15.79 -4.99
C PRO A 130 6.20 -16.39 -5.19
N ALA A 131 5.76 -16.48 -6.46
CA ALA A 131 4.42 -16.95 -6.82
C ALA A 131 4.12 -18.37 -6.28
N ALA A 132 5.13 -19.23 -6.29
CA ALA A 132 5.06 -20.60 -5.81
C ALA A 132 4.64 -20.72 -4.33
N GLU A 133 4.98 -19.74 -3.48
CA GLU A 133 4.58 -19.74 -2.07
C GLU A 133 3.10 -19.46 -1.84
N LEU A 134 2.44 -18.81 -2.81
CA LEU A 134 1.01 -18.52 -2.79
C LEU A 134 0.21 -19.49 -3.66
N GLY A 135 0.88 -20.44 -4.32
CA GLY A 135 0.24 -21.41 -5.22
C GLY A 135 -0.35 -20.78 -6.49
N VAL A 136 0.19 -19.65 -6.94
CA VAL A 136 -0.24 -18.96 -8.17
C VAL A 136 0.86 -19.01 -9.24
N GLY A 137 0.51 -18.72 -10.49
CA GLY A 137 1.49 -18.61 -11.58
C GLY A 137 2.26 -17.29 -11.54
N GLU A 138 3.46 -17.24 -12.11
CA GLU A 138 4.30 -16.03 -12.10
C GLU A 138 3.62 -14.83 -12.78
N ASP A 139 3.02 -15.01 -13.95
CA ASP A 139 2.33 -13.94 -14.67
C ASP A 139 1.12 -13.40 -13.89
N ASP A 140 0.32 -14.31 -13.32
CA ASP A 140 -0.82 -13.96 -12.45
C ASP A 140 -0.33 -13.26 -11.18
N TRP A 141 0.82 -13.65 -10.63
CA TRP A 141 1.38 -13.01 -9.45
C TRP A 141 1.91 -11.60 -9.72
N GLN A 142 2.49 -11.35 -10.90
CA GLN A 142 2.90 -10.01 -11.30
C GLN A 142 1.70 -9.07 -11.38
N GLU A 143 0.62 -9.51 -12.02
CA GLU A 143 -0.63 -8.73 -12.12
C GLU A 143 -1.25 -8.50 -10.74
N ARG A 144 -1.37 -9.54 -9.93
CA ARG A 144 -1.90 -9.44 -8.56
C ARG A 144 -1.02 -8.56 -7.68
N SER A 145 0.31 -8.62 -7.83
CA SER A 145 1.23 -7.76 -7.07
C SER A 145 1.00 -6.28 -7.36
N LEU A 146 0.68 -5.92 -8.62
CA LEU A 146 0.30 -4.55 -8.97
C LEU A 146 -1.03 -4.14 -8.34
N LEU A 147 -2.06 -4.98 -8.44
CA LEU A 147 -3.37 -4.70 -7.85
C LEU A 147 -3.29 -4.56 -6.33
N LEU A 148 -2.59 -5.49 -5.68
CA LEU A 148 -2.40 -5.51 -4.23
C LEU A 148 -1.71 -4.23 -3.78
N ARG A 149 -0.61 -3.88 -4.44
CA ARG A 149 0.16 -2.66 -4.14
C ARG A 149 -0.67 -1.39 -4.36
N ARG A 150 -1.45 -1.31 -5.44
CA ARG A 150 -2.34 -0.16 -5.67
C ARG A 150 -3.37 -0.03 -4.54
N GLY A 151 -4.03 -1.12 -4.17
CA GLY A 151 -4.99 -1.13 -3.05
C GLY A 151 -4.35 -0.73 -1.73
N HIS A 152 -3.16 -1.26 -1.45
CA HIS A 152 -2.34 -0.94 -0.29
C HIS A 152 -2.00 0.57 -0.21
N GLU A 153 -1.43 1.14 -1.27
CA GLU A 153 -1.10 2.57 -1.32
C GLU A 153 -2.36 3.46 -1.27
N CYS A 154 -3.47 3.04 -1.90
CA CYS A 154 -4.75 3.72 -1.78
C CYS A 154 -5.28 3.73 -0.35
N THR A 155 -5.06 2.66 0.45
CA THR A 155 -5.43 2.65 1.87
C THR A 155 -4.62 3.69 2.65
N HIS A 156 -3.32 3.76 2.46
CA HIS A 156 -2.50 4.81 3.08
C HIS A 156 -2.92 6.22 2.63
N TYR A 157 -3.23 6.40 1.35
CA TYR A 157 -3.75 7.66 0.85
C TYR A 157 -5.07 8.02 1.54
N PHE A 158 -6.01 7.07 1.65
CA PHE A 158 -7.29 7.28 2.32
C PHE A 158 -7.09 7.72 3.77
N THR A 159 -6.29 6.99 4.55
CA THR A 159 -6.07 7.34 5.96
C THR A 159 -5.34 8.67 6.11
N LYS A 160 -4.42 8.98 5.18
CA LYS A 160 -3.72 10.26 5.18
C LYS A 160 -4.67 11.43 4.88
N GLN A 161 -5.54 11.30 3.89
CA GLN A 161 -6.50 12.35 3.56
C GLN A 161 -7.54 12.52 4.66
N ARG A 162 -8.08 11.41 5.17
CA ARG A 162 -9.23 11.47 6.07
C ARG A 162 -8.85 11.69 7.53
N TYR A 163 -7.67 11.27 7.97
CA TYR A 163 -7.24 11.42 9.38
C TYR A 163 -5.94 12.20 9.54
N GLY A 164 -5.21 12.50 8.46
CA GLY A 164 -3.86 13.06 8.54
C GLY A 164 -2.78 12.03 8.88
N ILE A 165 -3.15 10.76 9.02
CA ILE A 165 -2.32 9.66 9.55
C ILE A 165 -1.98 8.65 8.44
N ALA A 166 -0.69 8.43 8.27
CA ALA A 166 -0.09 7.31 7.54
C ALA A 166 1.35 7.21 8.07
N GLU A 167 1.53 6.50 9.17
CA GLU A 167 2.80 6.48 9.93
C GLU A 167 3.63 5.22 9.64
N ASN A 168 3.17 4.37 8.73
CA ASN A 168 3.80 3.08 8.40
C ASN A 168 4.04 2.23 9.65
N LEU A 169 3.04 2.19 10.53
CA LEU A 169 3.02 1.34 11.72
C LEU A 169 2.29 0.03 11.41
N LEU A 170 2.53 -1.01 12.23
CA LEU A 170 1.95 -2.35 12.02
C LEU A 170 0.42 -2.37 11.87
N HIS A 171 -0.30 -1.44 12.50
CA HIS A 171 -1.74 -1.28 12.33
C HIS A 171 -2.09 -0.79 10.91
N ASP A 172 -1.44 0.28 10.46
CA ASP A 172 -1.63 0.86 9.12
C ASP A 172 -1.34 -0.19 8.03
N GLU A 173 -0.23 -0.92 8.21
CA GLU A 173 0.23 -1.95 7.27
C GLU A 173 -0.70 -3.15 7.21
N LEU A 174 -1.24 -3.59 8.36
CA LEU A 174 -2.25 -4.65 8.41
C LEU A 174 -3.51 -4.23 7.62
N MET A 175 -3.97 -2.98 7.77
CA MET A 175 -5.14 -2.48 7.05
C MET A 175 -4.87 -2.39 5.54
N ALA A 176 -3.71 -1.85 5.16
CA ALA A 176 -3.33 -1.67 3.77
C ALA A 176 -3.14 -3.03 3.06
N ASP A 177 -2.49 -4.00 3.71
CA ASP A 177 -2.38 -5.36 3.19
C ASP A 177 -3.74 -6.07 3.15
N PHE A 178 -4.62 -5.86 4.13
CA PHE A 178 -5.96 -6.43 4.09
C PHE A 178 -6.73 -5.99 2.85
N ILE A 179 -6.80 -4.67 2.60
CA ILE A 179 -7.48 -4.11 1.44
C ILE A 179 -6.78 -4.53 0.15
N GLY A 180 -5.45 -4.44 0.08
CA GLY A 180 -4.68 -4.84 -1.09
C GLY A 180 -4.90 -6.31 -1.46
N ILE A 181 -4.81 -7.23 -0.50
CA ILE A 181 -5.04 -8.66 -0.73
C ILE A 181 -6.48 -8.88 -1.20
N TYR A 182 -7.45 -8.25 -0.56
CA TYR A 182 -8.85 -8.41 -0.94
C TYR A 182 -9.12 -7.87 -2.36
N GLU A 183 -8.52 -6.75 -2.77
CA GLU A 183 -8.62 -6.25 -4.14
C GLU A 183 -7.96 -7.16 -5.17
N ALA A 184 -6.80 -7.75 -4.84
CA ALA A 184 -6.05 -8.59 -5.77
C ALA A 184 -6.61 -10.01 -5.91
N PHE A 185 -7.24 -10.55 -4.86
CA PHE A 185 -7.70 -11.94 -4.82
C PHE A 185 -9.22 -12.10 -4.77
N GLY A 186 -9.96 -11.05 -4.39
CA GLY A 186 -11.40 -11.11 -4.11
C GLY A 186 -11.73 -11.78 -2.77
N TYR A 187 -10.72 -12.18 -2.00
CA TYR A 187 -10.81 -12.74 -0.66
C TYR A 187 -9.56 -12.38 0.12
N TYR A 188 -9.63 -12.47 1.44
CA TYR A 188 -8.48 -12.31 2.32
C TYR A 188 -8.05 -13.66 2.90
N ARG A 189 -6.74 -13.92 2.93
CA ARG A 189 -6.12 -15.04 3.65
C ARG A 189 -5.11 -14.50 4.63
N ALA A 190 -5.25 -14.81 5.91
CA ALA A 190 -4.30 -14.39 6.93
C ALA A 190 -2.88 -14.91 6.60
N GLU A 191 -2.79 -16.12 6.03
CA GLU A 191 -1.50 -16.70 5.63
C GLU A 191 -0.72 -15.80 4.65
N TYR A 192 -1.39 -15.17 3.69
CA TYR A 192 -0.72 -14.31 2.70
C TYR A 192 -0.09 -13.10 3.38
N PHE A 193 -0.85 -12.43 4.26
CA PHE A 193 -0.34 -11.33 5.07
C PHE A 193 0.86 -11.77 5.93
N LEU A 194 0.76 -12.91 6.61
CA LEU A 194 1.83 -13.41 7.48
C LEU A 194 3.09 -13.80 6.71
N ARG A 195 2.95 -14.26 5.46
CA ARG A 195 4.05 -14.48 4.51
C ARG A 195 4.72 -13.18 4.10
N PHE A 196 3.95 -12.15 3.75
CA PHE A 196 4.47 -10.82 3.37
C PHE A 196 5.23 -10.15 4.51
N MET A 197 4.69 -10.23 5.73
CA MET A 197 5.35 -9.73 6.93
C MET A 197 6.62 -10.51 7.31
N GLY A 198 6.79 -11.72 6.78
CA GLY A 198 7.85 -12.64 7.16
C GLY A 198 7.73 -13.18 8.58
N ILE A 199 6.50 -13.25 9.08
CA ILE A 199 6.15 -13.95 10.32
C ILE A 199 6.18 -15.47 10.08
N ILE A 200 5.80 -15.91 8.87
CA ILE A 200 6.05 -17.27 8.42
C ILE A 200 7.52 -17.40 8.02
N LYS A 201 8.26 -18.24 8.74
CA LYS A 201 9.71 -18.41 8.56
C LYS A 201 10.03 -18.82 7.11
N GLY A 202 10.96 -18.10 6.48
CA GLY A 202 11.44 -18.38 5.13
C GLY A 202 10.67 -17.67 4.03
N SER A 203 9.63 -16.90 4.37
CA SER A 203 8.88 -16.03 3.46
C SER A 203 9.09 -14.58 3.85
N GLY A 204 9.15 -13.66 2.87
CA GLY A 204 9.14 -12.21 3.10
C GLY A 204 10.15 -11.70 4.15
N ASN A 205 10.05 -10.42 4.49
CA ASN A 205 10.85 -9.85 5.59
C ASN A 205 10.28 -8.56 6.18
N ARG A 206 9.07 -8.11 5.79
CA ARG A 206 8.64 -6.73 6.04
C ARG A 206 8.60 -6.34 7.52
N MET A 207 8.38 -7.27 8.45
CA MET A 207 8.35 -7.01 9.89
C MET A 207 9.61 -6.29 10.40
N VAL A 208 10.78 -6.52 9.79
CA VAL A 208 12.03 -5.88 10.25
C VAL A 208 12.01 -4.37 10.08
N TYR A 209 11.34 -3.85 9.05
CA TYR A 209 11.27 -2.41 8.78
C TYR A 209 10.41 -1.66 9.80
N TYR A 210 9.46 -2.36 10.41
CA TYR A 210 8.55 -1.77 11.41
C TYR A 210 9.03 -1.96 12.84
N THR A 211 9.79 -3.03 13.10
CA THR A 211 10.23 -3.37 14.46
C THR A 211 11.66 -2.92 14.77
N GLY A 212 12.46 -2.54 13.78
CA GLY A 212 13.83 -2.06 13.98
C GLY A 212 14.64 -2.90 14.98
N ASP A 213 15.26 -2.21 15.93
CA ASP A 213 16.11 -2.83 16.98
C ASP A 213 15.33 -3.33 18.21
N LEU A 214 14.02 -3.56 18.09
CA LEU A 214 13.26 -4.18 19.18
C LEU A 214 13.88 -5.51 19.62
N GLN A 215 13.79 -5.80 20.92
CA GLN A 215 14.20 -7.08 21.49
C GLN A 215 13.34 -8.23 20.95
N ASP A 216 13.93 -9.42 20.89
CA ASP A 216 13.31 -10.59 20.27
C ASP A 216 12.00 -11.02 20.97
N ASP A 217 11.90 -10.85 22.29
CA ASP A 217 10.70 -11.13 23.06
C ASP A 217 9.54 -10.18 22.66
N MET A 218 9.84 -8.89 22.47
CA MET A 218 8.87 -7.91 21.98
C MET A 218 8.45 -8.21 20.54
N LYS A 219 9.40 -8.52 19.66
CA LYS A 219 9.12 -8.95 18.27
C LYS A 219 8.22 -10.19 18.24
N SER A 220 8.47 -11.15 19.12
CA SER A 220 7.63 -12.35 19.27
C SER A 220 6.22 -11.98 19.72
N ARG A 221 6.06 -11.11 20.72
CA ARG A 221 4.74 -10.67 21.19
C ARG A 221 3.94 -9.94 20.11
N LEU A 222 4.59 -9.03 19.36
CA LEU A 222 3.96 -8.33 18.24
C LEU A 222 3.57 -9.28 17.12
N SER A 223 4.41 -10.28 16.81
CA SER A 223 4.10 -11.30 15.82
C SER A 223 2.87 -12.12 16.21
N GLU A 224 2.75 -12.51 17.48
CA GLU A 224 1.55 -13.21 17.97
C GLU A 224 0.29 -12.34 17.92
N LEU A 225 0.42 -11.04 18.20
CA LEU A 225 -0.69 -10.09 18.07
C LEU A 225 -1.15 -9.98 16.61
N LEU A 226 -0.21 -9.85 15.67
CA LEU A 226 -0.51 -9.80 14.23
C LEU A 226 -1.13 -11.09 13.70
N LYS A 227 -0.67 -12.26 14.15
CA LYS A 227 -1.29 -13.56 13.81
C LYS A 227 -2.77 -13.59 14.23
N LYS A 228 -3.06 -13.15 15.45
CA LYS A 228 -4.45 -13.06 15.94
C LYS A 228 -5.26 -12.05 15.13
N ALA A 229 -4.73 -10.86 14.91
CA ALA A 229 -5.41 -9.81 14.15
C ALA A 229 -5.71 -10.25 12.71
N ALA A 230 -4.74 -10.85 12.02
CA ALA A 230 -4.91 -11.39 10.67
C ALA A 230 -5.98 -12.50 10.64
N ALA A 231 -5.97 -13.43 11.60
CA ALA A 231 -7.00 -14.47 11.69
C ALA A 231 -8.40 -13.90 11.94
N GLN A 232 -8.52 -12.85 12.75
CA GLN A 232 -9.80 -12.16 12.98
C GLN A 232 -10.29 -11.43 11.74
N LEU A 233 -9.40 -10.79 10.98
CA LEU A 233 -9.75 -10.17 9.71
C LEU A 233 -10.18 -11.19 8.65
N GLU A 234 -9.54 -12.37 8.61
CA GLU A 234 -9.97 -13.47 7.75
C GLU A 234 -11.38 -13.93 8.11
N ALA A 235 -11.63 -14.23 9.39
CA ALA A 235 -12.97 -14.62 9.85
C ALA A 235 -14.03 -13.54 9.55
N TRP A 236 -13.72 -12.27 9.82
CA TRP A 236 -14.60 -11.15 9.56
C TRP A 236 -14.91 -10.99 8.05
N SER A 237 -13.91 -11.20 7.19
CA SER A 237 -14.09 -11.10 5.73
C SER A 237 -15.01 -12.17 5.13
N GLU A 238 -15.23 -13.27 5.86
CA GLU A 238 -16.13 -14.35 5.44
C GLU A 238 -17.60 -14.10 5.85
N GLU A 239 -17.86 -13.14 6.74
CA GLU A 239 -19.21 -12.81 7.19
C GLU A 239 -20.05 -12.12 6.10
N GLU A 240 -21.35 -12.44 6.01
CA GLU A 240 -22.25 -11.80 5.02
C GLU A 240 -22.30 -10.27 5.13
N PRO A 241 -22.39 -9.64 6.33
CA PRO A 241 -22.41 -8.19 6.43
C PRO A 241 -21.15 -7.53 5.87
N PHE A 242 -20.00 -8.20 5.96
CA PHE A 242 -18.74 -7.67 5.43
C PHE A 242 -18.80 -7.46 3.93
N ARG A 243 -19.41 -8.40 3.19
CA ARG A 243 -19.51 -8.34 1.72
C ARG A 243 -20.34 -7.16 1.21
N LEU A 244 -21.11 -6.52 2.08
CA LEU A 244 -21.92 -5.34 1.77
C LEU A 244 -21.21 -4.02 2.10
N LEU A 245 -20.06 -4.06 2.77
CA LEU A 245 -19.33 -2.86 3.16
C LEU A 245 -18.64 -2.24 1.95
N ALA A 246 -18.64 -0.91 1.89
CA ALA A 246 -17.70 -0.17 1.06
C ALA A 246 -16.30 -0.26 1.68
N LYS A 247 -15.25 -0.14 0.87
CA LYS A 247 -13.85 -0.26 1.34
C LYS A 247 -13.52 0.81 2.36
N GLU A 248 -14.04 2.02 2.16
CA GLU A 248 -13.94 3.14 3.08
C GLU A 248 -14.50 2.78 4.45
N ASP A 249 -15.63 2.07 4.49
CA ASP A 249 -16.24 1.63 5.76
C ASP A 249 -15.45 0.50 6.41
N MET A 250 -14.88 -0.42 5.61
CA MET A 250 -13.95 -1.43 6.13
C MET A 250 -12.76 -0.77 6.81
N ILE A 251 -12.13 0.21 6.15
CA ILE A 251 -10.98 0.95 6.69
C ILE A 251 -11.38 1.70 7.96
N ARG A 252 -12.52 2.43 7.96
CA ARG A 252 -13.03 3.13 9.16
C ARG A 252 -13.24 2.20 10.34
N ILE A 253 -13.77 1.00 10.11
CA ILE A 253 -13.96 -0.01 11.15
C ILE A 253 -12.61 -0.44 11.73
N MET A 254 -11.64 -0.76 10.87
CA MET A 254 -10.30 -1.17 11.30
C MET A 254 -9.54 -0.05 12.02
N CYS A 255 -9.67 1.21 11.56
CA CYS A 255 -9.13 2.38 12.25
C CYS A 255 -9.68 2.50 13.67
N ARG A 256 -11.01 2.41 13.84
CA ARG A 256 -11.65 2.49 15.17
C ARG A 256 -11.26 1.33 16.08
N ALA A 257 -11.17 0.12 15.54
CA ALA A 257 -10.82 -1.07 16.32
C ALA A 257 -9.39 -0.99 16.86
N GLY A 258 -8.44 -0.45 16.08
CA GLY A 258 -7.02 -0.50 16.44
C GLY A 258 -6.46 -1.92 16.35
N LEU A 259 -5.13 -2.06 16.33
CA LEU A 259 -4.51 -3.39 16.24
C LEU A 259 -4.98 -4.36 17.35
N VAL A 260 -5.08 -3.86 18.59
CA VAL A 260 -5.56 -4.66 19.73
C VAL A 260 -7.04 -5.06 19.54
N GLY A 261 -7.91 -4.11 19.19
CA GLY A 261 -9.33 -4.43 19.00
C GLY A 261 -9.57 -5.41 17.86
N ILE A 262 -8.82 -5.30 16.75
CA ILE A 262 -8.85 -6.26 15.66
C ILE A 262 -8.46 -7.66 16.18
N SER A 263 -7.37 -7.76 16.95
CA SER A 263 -6.90 -9.04 17.51
C SER A 263 -7.87 -9.71 18.47
N GLU A 264 -8.76 -8.92 19.09
CA GLU A 264 -9.80 -9.37 20.01
C GLU A 264 -11.15 -9.62 19.29
N GLY A 265 -11.22 -9.47 17.97
CA GLY A 265 -12.44 -9.66 17.17
C GLY A 265 -13.46 -8.52 17.30
N ARG A 266 -13.04 -7.33 17.77
CA ARG A 266 -13.90 -6.15 17.94
C ARG A 266 -14.06 -5.36 16.63
N LEU A 267 -14.42 -6.05 15.55
CA LEU A 267 -14.65 -5.51 14.21
C LEU A 267 -16.15 -5.24 13.94
N GLY A 268 -17.04 -5.86 14.71
CA GLY A 268 -18.48 -5.63 14.65
C GLY A 268 -18.93 -4.53 15.60
N GLY A 269 -19.57 -3.49 15.08
CA GLY A 269 -20.29 -2.51 15.87
C GLY A 269 -21.50 -3.14 16.56
N ASN A 270 -21.30 -3.78 17.72
CA ASN A 270 -22.32 -3.74 18.76
C ASN A 270 -22.27 -2.34 19.38
N GLN A 271 -22.75 -1.34 18.64
CA GLN A 271 -23.30 -0.17 19.30
C GLN A 271 -24.57 -0.66 20.00
N GLY A 272 -24.61 -0.51 21.31
CA GLY A 272 -25.76 -0.89 22.11
C GLY A 272 -27.06 -0.38 21.48
N ARG A 273 -28.05 -1.27 21.42
CA ARG A 273 -29.44 -0.86 21.50
C ARG A 273 -29.73 -0.32 22.89
#